data_AF-A0A1M4SNS8-F1
#
_entry.id   AF-A0A1M4SNS8-F1
#
_cell.length_a   1.000
_cell.length_b   1.000
_cell.length_c   1.000
_cell.angle_alpha   90.00
_cell.angle_beta   90.00
_cell.angle_gamma   90.00
#
_symmetry.space_group_name_H-M   'P 1'
#
loop_
_entity.id
_entity.type
_entity.pdbx_description
1 polymer ?
#
loop_
_entity_poly.entity_id
_entity_poly.type
_entity_poly.pdbx_seq_one_letter_code
_entity_poly.pdbx_strand_id
1 'polypeptide(L)'
;MKKTMRLWDIILMNVTAIIGLRWLPIAASYGAASIILWILAALLFFIPTGLVSAELATTWPEQGGMYVWVKKAYGEKWGFITSWFYWINNLFYYPSLLTFVAVTLSYIINPSLKENKLYIIAVTLIVFWIVTLINIKGTSFGKWLSNFGGLFGTLLPGIILIILGLIALFTRPIPTDYSLTNWIPNLNKMSNIAFLSTLMFAMAGIELTPILAGETENPQKTFPLATVISAFIIAGIYIIGTVAITFIISPEKIGAASGIMQAVELISKEINLSFLVPLFVITILIGSLGGIGVWVLGPIKMLFESTKEGIFPEFFTKLNKYDMPQNAMISQAILVSLIIISTTFLPTVEIIYAVLVLMTTITYFIPYLFMFSSFITLRKKYKDITRPFMIPGNKVLPYLVAIIGFLSVMLAIVLSFIPPSDLKTMKDIVIYEIEVIGGPFILGFIGYLLYIRYEKKEIRKHNS
;
A
#
# COMPACT_ATOMS: atom_id res chain seq x y z
N MET A 1 9.55 -29.53 2.09
CA MET A 1 10.24 -28.38 1.48
C MET A 1 11.51 -28.11 2.26
N LYS A 2 12.61 -27.75 1.58
CA LYS A 2 13.90 -27.44 2.24
C LYS A 2 13.78 -26.08 2.92
N LYS A 3 14.13 -25.99 4.20
CA LYS A 3 14.17 -24.72 4.93
C LYS A 3 15.42 -23.95 4.48
N THR A 4 15.23 -22.78 3.90
CA THR A 4 16.32 -21.99 3.30
C THR A 4 16.33 -20.54 3.80
N MET A 5 15.23 -20.03 4.33
CA MET A 5 15.14 -18.63 4.77
C MET A 5 15.52 -18.47 6.25
N ARG A 6 16.38 -17.49 6.52
CA ARG A 6 16.83 -17.09 7.85
C ARG A 6 16.22 -15.77 8.26
N LEU A 7 16.47 -15.37 9.52
CA LEU A 7 15.96 -14.13 10.10
C LEU A 7 16.23 -12.90 9.24
N TRP A 8 17.46 -12.70 8.79
CA TRP A 8 17.84 -11.55 7.99
C TRP A 8 17.20 -11.53 6.60
N ASP A 9 16.94 -12.70 6.01
CA ASP A 9 16.26 -12.78 4.72
C ASP A 9 14.84 -12.24 4.85
N ILE A 10 14.10 -12.66 5.90
CA ILE A 10 12.75 -12.16 6.18
C ILE A 10 12.75 -10.66 6.48
N ILE A 11 13.72 -10.18 7.27
CA ILE A 11 13.85 -8.75 7.59
C ILE A 11 14.08 -7.93 6.32
N LEU A 12 15.02 -8.33 5.47
CA LEU A 12 15.34 -7.62 4.22
C LEU A 12 14.18 -7.66 3.22
N MET A 13 13.45 -8.77 3.16
CA MET A 13 12.22 -8.87 2.36
C MET A 13 11.15 -7.90 2.85
N ASN A 14 10.89 -7.84 4.16
CA ASN A 14 9.94 -6.88 4.74
C ASN A 14 10.34 -5.43 4.43
N VAL A 15 11.60 -5.08 4.67
CA VAL A 15 12.15 -3.73 4.41
C VAL A 15 11.97 -3.35 2.94
N THR A 16 12.29 -4.26 2.02
CA THR A 16 12.20 -4.01 0.57
C THR A 16 10.75 -3.94 0.09
N ALA A 17 9.85 -4.78 0.63
CA ALA A 17 8.46 -4.85 0.20
C ALA A 17 7.62 -3.66 0.70
N ILE A 18 7.93 -3.14 1.89
CA ILE A 18 7.07 -2.17 2.58
C ILE A 18 7.55 -0.74 2.35
N ILE A 19 8.86 -0.49 2.26
CA ILE A 19 9.37 0.89 2.14
C ILE A 19 9.00 1.49 0.79
N GLY A 20 8.20 2.55 0.84
CA GLY A 20 7.91 3.43 -0.28
C GLY A 20 8.24 4.88 0.03
N LEU A 21 9.17 5.49 -0.70
CA LEU A 21 9.60 6.88 -0.42
C LEU A 21 8.47 7.89 -0.56
N ARG A 22 7.48 7.63 -1.43
CA ARG A 22 6.33 8.51 -1.68
C ARG A 22 5.47 8.81 -0.44
N TRP A 23 5.64 8.04 0.65
CA TRP A 23 4.94 8.28 1.92
C TRP A 23 5.61 9.38 2.75
N LEU A 24 6.89 9.66 2.50
CA LEU A 24 7.67 10.62 3.28
C LEU A 24 7.11 12.05 3.20
N PRO A 25 6.70 12.60 2.03
CA PRO A 25 6.12 13.94 1.94
C PRO A 25 4.77 14.05 2.66
N ILE A 26 3.93 13.03 2.52
CA ILE A 26 2.62 12.96 3.19
C ILE A 26 2.80 13.02 4.71
N ALA A 27 3.82 12.34 5.23
CA ALA A 27 4.16 12.44 6.65
C ALA A 27 4.76 13.81 6.99
N ALA A 28 5.65 14.34 6.15
CA ALA A 28 6.41 15.55 6.42
C ALA A 28 5.53 16.81 6.46
N SER A 29 4.39 16.82 5.78
CA SER A 29 3.40 17.91 5.87
C SER A 29 2.81 18.08 7.28
N TYR A 30 3.05 17.13 8.19
CA TYR A 30 2.70 17.22 9.62
C TYR A 30 3.79 17.82 10.50
N GLY A 31 4.96 18.15 9.94
CA GLY A 31 6.08 18.66 10.73
C GLY A 31 6.49 17.69 11.83
N ALA A 32 6.76 18.20 13.02
CA ALA A 32 7.25 17.41 14.16
C ALA A 32 6.31 16.25 14.57
N ALA A 33 4.99 16.41 14.42
CA ALA A 33 4.00 15.40 14.78
C ALA A 33 4.13 14.10 13.95
N SER A 34 4.75 14.18 12.77
CA SER A 34 4.95 13.02 11.89
C SER A 34 5.73 11.89 12.57
N ILE A 35 6.65 12.21 13.47
CA ILE A 35 7.49 11.25 14.19
C ILE A 35 6.62 10.37 15.08
N ILE A 36 5.73 10.99 15.87
CA ILE A 36 4.80 10.28 16.74
C ILE A 36 3.80 9.47 15.90
N LEU A 37 3.32 10.01 14.79
CA LEU A 37 2.38 9.31 13.92
C LEU A 37 3.00 8.03 13.31
N TRP A 38 4.27 8.04 12.91
CA TRP A 38 4.99 6.84 12.46
C TRP A 38 5.11 5.79 13.57
N ILE A 39 5.42 6.22 14.80
CA ILE A 39 5.49 5.33 15.96
C ILE A 39 4.11 4.71 16.24
N LEU A 40 3.04 5.51 16.20
CA LEU A 40 1.68 5.02 16.38
C LEU A 40 1.27 4.04 15.28
N ALA A 41 1.60 4.30 14.02
CA ALA A 41 1.37 3.36 12.92
C ALA A 41 2.11 2.03 13.15
N ALA A 42 3.35 2.08 13.64
CA ALA A 42 4.13 0.88 13.94
C ALA A 42 3.50 0.07 15.10
N LEU A 43 3.12 0.74 16.19
CA LEU A 43 2.59 0.11 17.39
C LEU A 43 1.15 -0.39 17.25
N LEU A 44 0.27 0.39 16.63
CA LEU A 44 -1.17 0.11 16.56
C LEU A 44 -1.54 -0.77 15.36
N PHE A 45 -0.72 -0.79 14.31
CA PHE A 45 -1.03 -1.51 13.08
C PHE A 45 0.05 -2.51 12.68
N PHE A 46 1.30 -2.08 12.48
CA PHE A 46 2.34 -2.96 11.93
C PHE A 46 2.62 -4.17 12.83
N ILE A 47 2.89 -3.92 14.12
CA ILE A 47 3.21 -4.99 15.09
C ILE A 47 2.01 -5.94 15.27
N PRO A 48 0.78 -5.46 15.54
CA PRO A 48 -0.38 -6.35 15.63
C PRO A 48 -0.61 -7.18 14.38
N THR A 49 -0.51 -6.57 13.20
CA THR A 49 -0.65 -7.26 11.92
C THR A 49 0.40 -8.36 11.78
N GLY A 50 1.67 -8.05 11.99
CA GLY A 50 2.75 -9.02 11.84
C GLY A 50 2.67 -10.19 12.83
N LEU A 51 2.29 -9.92 14.08
CA LEU A 51 2.09 -10.98 15.09
C LEU A 51 0.87 -11.87 14.75
N VAL A 52 -0.26 -11.28 14.37
CA VAL A 52 -1.47 -12.04 13.99
C VAL A 52 -1.23 -12.87 12.73
N SER A 53 -0.66 -12.27 11.69
CA SER A 53 -0.34 -12.95 10.43
C SER A 53 0.70 -14.06 10.62
N ALA A 54 1.73 -13.86 11.45
CA ALA A 54 2.69 -14.91 11.78
C ALA A 54 2.02 -16.13 12.44
N GLU A 55 1.10 -15.92 13.39
CA GLU A 55 0.44 -17.05 14.07
C GLU A 55 -0.52 -17.76 13.10
N LEU A 56 -1.28 -17.01 12.31
CA LEU A 56 -2.17 -17.59 11.30
C LEU A 56 -1.39 -18.37 10.24
N ALA A 57 -0.32 -17.80 9.69
CA ALA A 57 0.45 -18.43 8.62
C ALA A 57 1.20 -19.68 9.07
N THR A 58 1.70 -19.70 10.30
CA THR A 58 2.37 -20.90 10.83
C THR A 58 1.38 -21.99 11.23
N THR A 59 0.15 -21.63 11.62
CA THR A 59 -0.90 -22.60 11.96
C THR A 59 -1.58 -23.17 10.70
N TRP A 60 -1.78 -22.33 9.68
CA TRP A 60 -2.36 -22.69 8.39
C TRP A 60 -1.45 -22.22 7.25
N PRO A 61 -0.40 -23.01 6.93
CA PRO A 61 0.63 -22.65 5.94
C PRO A 61 0.21 -22.88 4.49
N GLU A 62 -1.09 -23.02 4.24
CA GLU A 62 -1.63 -23.21 2.89
C GLU A 62 -1.37 -21.94 2.06
N GLN A 63 -1.07 -22.12 0.77
CA GLN A 63 -0.84 -21.00 -0.14
C GLN A 63 -2.13 -20.17 -0.27
N GLY A 64 -2.02 -18.85 -0.07
CA GLY A 64 -3.14 -17.91 -0.20
C GLY A 64 -3.31 -16.88 0.93
N GLY A 65 -2.51 -16.95 2.00
CA GLY A 65 -2.45 -15.88 3.02
C GLY A 65 -3.81 -15.56 3.66
N MET A 66 -4.19 -14.27 3.69
CA MET A 66 -5.45 -13.81 4.31
C MET A 66 -6.69 -14.55 3.80
N TYR A 67 -6.75 -14.86 2.51
CA TYR A 67 -7.87 -15.60 1.91
C TYR A 67 -8.12 -16.93 2.63
N VAL A 68 -7.07 -17.71 2.86
CA VAL A 68 -7.15 -19.03 3.49
C VAL A 68 -7.71 -18.90 4.91
N TRP A 69 -7.19 -17.95 5.68
CA TRP A 69 -7.57 -17.77 7.09
C TRP A 69 -9.03 -17.35 7.20
N VAL A 70 -9.46 -16.41 6.36
CA VAL A 70 -10.86 -15.95 6.32
C VAL A 70 -11.80 -17.07 5.85
N LYS A 71 -11.39 -17.84 4.83
CA LYS A 71 -12.14 -19.01 4.36
C LYS A 71 -12.30 -20.07 5.44
N LYS A 72 -11.27 -20.37 6.23
CA LYS A 72 -11.39 -21.32 7.35
C LYS A 72 -12.29 -20.81 8.48
N ALA A 73 -12.29 -19.50 8.71
CA ALA A 73 -13.11 -18.88 9.75
C ALA A 73 -14.60 -18.84 9.34
N TYR A 74 -14.91 -18.38 8.13
CA TYR A 74 -16.25 -17.99 7.72
C TYR A 74 -16.75 -18.64 6.42
N GLY A 75 -15.94 -19.45 5.74
CA GLY A 75 -16.29 -20.16 4.51
C GLY A 75 -15.91 -19.44 3.21
N GLU A 76 -16.21 -20.09 2.09
CA GLU A 76 -15.77 -19.70 0.73
C GLU A 76 -16.16 -18.26 0.35
N LYS A 77 -17.37 -17.83 0.72
CA LYS A 77 -17.87 -16.50 0.40
C LYS A 77 -16.97 -15.39 0.92
N TRP A 78 -16.62 -15.46 2.19
CA TRP A 78 -15.81 -14.42 2.83
C TRP A 78 -14.33 -14.51 2.44
N GLY A 79 -13.86 -15.72 2.13
CA GLY A 79 -12.59 -15.91 1.43
C GLY A 79 -12.58 -15.14 0.10
N PHE A 80 -13.53 -15.42 -0.79
CA PHE A 80 -13.67 -14.74 -2.07
C PHE A 80 -13.71 -13.21 -1.91
N ILE A 81 -14.55 -12.70 -0.99
CA ILE A 81 -14.67 -11.26 -0.75
C ILE A 81 -13.34 -10.66 -0.29
N THR A 82 -12.58 -11.36 0.55
CA THR A 82 -11.24 -10.93 0.98
C THR A 82 -10.28 -10.80 -0.21
N SER A 83 -10.22 -11.81 -1.07
CA SER A 83 -9.41 -11.76 -2.29
C SER A 83 -9.87 -10.70 -3.28
N TRP A 84 -11.19 -10.50 -3.39
CA TRP A 84 -11.78 -9.46 -4.22
C TRP A 84 -11.33 -8.07 -3.77
N PHE A 85 -11.46 -7.76 -2.49
CA PHE A 85 -10.98 -6.48 -1.94
C PHE A 85 -9.45 -6.33 -2.07
N TYR A 86 -8.72 -7.44 -1.96
CA TYR A 86 -7.28 -7.45 -2.23
C TYR A 86 -6.94 -7.18 -3.71
N TRP A 87 -7.81 -7.54 -4.65
CA TRP A 87 -7.63 -7.15 -6.05
C TRP A 87 -8.06 -5.71 -6.32
N ILE A 88 -9.23 -5.27 -5.83
CA ILE A 88 -9.75 -3.93 -6.18
C ILE A 88 -8.89 -2.79 -5.61
N ASN A 89 -8.22 -2.96 -4.46
CA ASN A 89 -7.35 -1.89 -3.95
C ASN A 89 -6.22 -1.57 -4.95
N ASN A 90 -5.77 -2.59 -5.69
CA ASN A 90 -4.73 -2.42 -6.68
C ASN A 90 -5.21 -1.52 -7.84
N LEU A 91 -6.49 -1.54 -8.18
CA LEU A 91 -7.09 -0.67 -9.20
C LEU A 91 -6.93 0.82 -8.87
N PHE A 92 -6.91 1.18 -7.59
CA PHE A 92 -6.64 2.54 -7.11
C PHE A 92 -5.14 2.79 -6.88
N TYR A 93 -4.41 1.74 -6.49
CA TYR A 93 -2.98 1.81 -6.23
C TYR A 93 -2.18 2.16 -7.49
N TYR A 94 -2.45 1.51 -8.64
CA TYR A 94 -1.71 1.77 -9.87
C TYR A 94 -1.75 3.23 -10.31
N PRO A 95 -2.94 3.87 -10.45
CA PRO A 95 -2.99 5.27 -10.84
C PRO A 95 -2.38 6.19 -9.76
N SER A 96 -2.45 5.85 -8.46
CA SER A 96 -1.75 6.63 -7.42
C SER A 96 -0.24 6.63 -7.65
N LEU A 97 0.36 5.46 -7.88
CA LEU A 97 1.80 5.29 -8.07
C LEU A 97 2.25 5.97 -9.36
N LEU A 98 1.48 5.82 -10.43
CA LEU A 98 1.79 6.42 -11.72
C LEU A 98 1.58 7.93 -11.75
N THR A 99 0.66 8.47 -10.94
CA THR A 99 0.54 9.91 -10.71
C THR A 99 1.81 10.46 -10.06
N PHE A 100 2.33 9.80 -9.03
CA PHE A 100 3.60 10.16 -8.41
C PHE A 100 4.77 10.08 -9.41
N VAL A 101 4.81 9.05 -10.25
CA VAL A 101 5.80 8.92 -11.33
C VAL A 101 5.68 10.05 -12.35
N ALA A 102 4.47 10.39 -12.79
CA ALA A 102 4.23 11.46 -13.77
C ALA A 102 4.64 12.83 -13.20
N VAL A 103 4.29 13.11 -11.94
CA VAL A 103 4.76 14.31 -11.22
C VAL A 103 6.28 14.33 -11.17
N THR A 104 6.91 13.21 -10.82
CA THR A 104 8.38 13.09 -10.77
C THR A 104 9.02 13.35 -12.13
N LEU A 105 8.48 12.78 -13.20
CA LEU A 105 8.95 12.95 -14.57
C LEU A 105 8.85 14.40 -15.07
N SER A 106 7.88 15.16 -14.58
CA SER A 106 7.73 16.57 -14.96
C SER A 106 8.97 17.42 -14.65
N TYR A 107 9.72 17.09 -13.59
CA TYR A 107 10.88 17.88 -13.15
C TYR A 107 12.07 17.85 -14.12
N ILE A 108 12.13 16.88 -15.04
CA ILE A 108 13.17 16.83 -16.09
C ILE A 108 12.67 17.31 -17.46
N ILE A 109 11.35 17.40 -17.66
CA ILE A 109 10.75 17.88 -18.92
C ILE A 109 10.44 19.38 -18.80
N ASN A 110 9.57 19.72 -17.85
CA ASN A 110 9.19 21.07 -17.49
C ASN A 110 8.46 21.02 -16.12
N PRO A 111 9.03 21.56 -15.03
CA PRO A 111 8.44 21.48 -13.69
C PRO A 111 7.02 22.05 -13.56
N SER A 112 6.59 22.94 -14.46
CA SER A 112 5.20 23.44 -14.48
C SER A 112 4.16 22.36 -14.81
N LEU A 113 4.58 21.26 -15.46
CA LEU A 113 3.70 20.15 -15.80
C LEU A 113 3.23 19.35 -14.58
N LYS A 114 3.88 19.50 -13.40
CA LYS A 114 3.45 18.83 -12.15
C LYS A 114 2.01 19.18 -11.74
N GLU A 115 1.54 20.36 -12.14
CA GLU A 115 0.18 20.85 -11.87
C GLU A 115 -0.79 20.59 -13.03
N ASN A 116 -0.27 20.16 -14.20
CA ASN A 116 -1.08 19.93 -15.40
C ASN A 116 -1.78 18.57 -15.33
N LYS A 117 -3.07 18.57 -14.99
CA LYS A 117 -3.89 17.35 -14.89
C LYS A 117 -3.88 16.50 -16.17
N LEU A 118 -3.96 17.11 -17.34
CA LEU A 118 -3.98 16.37 -18.62
C LEU A 118 -2.66 15.65 -18.87
N TYR A 119 -1.54 16.30 -18.59
CA TYR A 119 -0.22 15.68 -18.67
C TYR A 119 -0.12 14.47 -17.73
N ILE A 120 -0.50 14.64 -16.46
CA ILE A 120 -0.41 13.58 -15.46
C ILE A 120 -1.25 12.36 -15.84
N ILE A 121 -2.48 12.59 -16.31
CA ILE A 121 -3.39 11.51 -16.73
C ILE A 121 -2.86 10.82 -17.98
N ALA A 122 -2.40 11.58 -18.98
CA ALA A 122 -1.84 11.02 -20.21
C ALA A 122 -0.62 10.14 -19.92
N VAL A 123 0.34 10.63 -19.13
CA VAL A 123 1.54 9.85 -18.74
C VAL A 123 1.14 8.61 -17.95
N THR A 124 0.23 8.74 -16.98
CA THR A 124 -0.27 7.61 -16.18
C THR A 124 -0.88 6.52 -17.06
N LEU A 125 -1.78 6.89 -17.98
CA LEU A 125 -2.41 5.95 -18.89
C LEU A 125 -1.39 5.29 -19.83
N ILE A 126 -0.53 6.07 -20.47
CA ILE A 126 0.49 5.58 -21.41
C ILE A 126 1.37 4.55 -20.71
N VAL A 127 1.91 4.89 -19.53
CA VAL A 127 2.80 4.00 -18.79
C VAL A 127 2.04 2.74 -18.34
N PHE A 128 0.81 2.86 -17.83
CA PHE A 128 0.05 1.69 -17.37
C PHE A 128 -0.27 0.71 -18.51
N TRP A 129 -0.68 1.23 -19.66
CA TRP A 129 -0.97 0.41 -20.84
C TRP A 129 0.29 -0.26 -21.38
N ILE A 130 1.42 0.45 -21.46
CA ILE A 130 2.71 -0.14 -21.87
C ILE A 130 3.08 -1.30 -20.94
N VAL A 131 3.03 -1.08 -19.62
CA VAL A 131 3.39 -2.13 -18.65
C VAL A 131 2.42 -3.32 -18.73
N THR A 132 1.13 -3.07 -18.92
CA THR A 132 0.13 -4.14 -19.08
C THR A 132 0.39 -4.96 -20.34
N LEU A 133 0.62 -4.31 -21.49
CA LEU A 133 0.88 -4.97 -22.77
C LEU A 133 2.18 -5.78 -22.77
N ILE A 134 3.21 -5.30 -22.05
CA ILE A 134 4.45 -6.06 -21.84
C ILE A 134 4.16 -7.32 -21.01
N ASN A 135 3.43 -7.20 -19.90
CA ASN A 135 3.14 -8.34 -19.02
C ASN A 135 2.26 -9.41 -19.67
N ILE A 136 1.37 -9.02 -20.60
CA ILE A 136 0.56 -9.98 -21.38
C ILE A 136 1.45 -10.92 -22.22
N LYS A 137 2.65 -10.48 -22.62
CA LYS A 137 3.62 -11.28 -23.40
C LYS A 137 4.54 -12.15 -22.54
N GLY A 138 4.37 -12.15 -21.22
CA GLY A 138 5.17 -12.94 -20.29
C GLY A 138 5.84 -12.11 -19.20
N THR A 139 6.27 -12.79 -18.12
CA THR A 139 6.69 -12.16 -16.85
C THR A 139 8.20 -11.96 -16.69
N SER A 140 9.01 -12.29 -17.70
CA SER A 140 10.47 -12.24 -17.59
C SER A 140 11.01 -10.82 -17.36
N PHE A 141 10.34 -9.80 -17.91
CA PHE A 141 10.76 -8.41 -17.76
C PHE A 141 10.49 -7.84 -16.35
N GLY A 142 9.35 -8.17 -15.74
CA GLY A 142 8.97 -7.65 -14.42
C GLY A 142 9.85 -8.15 -13.28
N LYS A 143 10.31 -9.41 -13.33
CA LYS A 143 11.15 -9.99 -12.27
C LYS A 143 12.54 -9.38 -12.20
N TRP A 144 13.19 -9.17 -13.34
CA TRP A 144 14.52 -8.56 -13.39
C TRP A 144 14.46 -7.08 -12.96
N LEU A 145 13.47 -6.34 -13.47
CA LEU A 145 13.29 -4.93 -13.14
C LEU A 145 12.89 -4.72 -11.67
N SER A 146 12.19 -5.67 -11.05
CA SER A 146 11.87 -5.62 -9.61
C SER A 146 13.10 -5.77 -8.72
N ASN A 147 14.02 -6.70 -9.04
CA ASN A 147 15.25 -6.88 -8.26
C ASN A 147 16.18 -5.65 -8.34
N PHE A 148 16.33 -5.06 -9.53
CA PHE A 148 17.06 -3.80 -9.70
C PHE A 148 16.30 -2.60 -9.12
N GLY A 149 14.97 -2.60 -9.26
CA GLY A 149 14.10 -1.51 -8.83
C GLY A 149 14.01 -1.33 -7.32
N GLY A 150 14.04 -2.40 -6.52
CA GLY A 150 14.04 -2.27 -5.06
C GLY A 150 15.30 -1.61 -4.52
N LEU A 151 16.47 -2.07 -4.97
CA LEU A 151 17.75 -1.55 -4.49
C LEU A 151 18.04 -0.14 -5.02
N PHE A 152 17.95 0.06 -6.34
CA PHE A 152 18.29 1.33 -6.97
C PHE A 152 17.15 2.33 -6.99
N GLY A 153 15.89 1.88 -6.93
CA GLY A 153 14.73 2.76 -7.02
C GLY A 153 14.11 3.17 -5.68
N THR A 154 14.48 2.52 -4.58
CA THR A 154 14.01 2.88 -3.23
C THR A 154 15.17 3.26 -2.30
N LEU A 155 16.18 2.40 -2.14
CA LEU A 155 17.24 2.66 -1.16
C LEU A 155 18.14 3.83 -1.57
N LEU A 156 18.60 3.86 -2.82
CA LEU A 156 19.46 4.93 -3.32
C LEU A 156 18.80 6.32 -3.24
N PRO A 157 17.59 6.57 -3.77
CA PRO A 157 16.92 7.86 -3.62
C PRO A 157 16.62 8.21 -2.16
N GLY A 158 16.35 7.22 -1.31
CA GLY A 158 16.16 7.42 0.13
C GLY A 158 17.43 7.94 0.80
N ILE A 159 18.59 7.34 0.53
CA ILE A 159 19.88 7.78 1.04
C ILE A 159 20.21 9.20 0.53
N ILE A 160 20.00 9.48 -0.76
CA ILE A 160 20.21 10.82 -1.33
C ILE A 160 19.35 11.84 -0.58
N LEU A 161 18.07 11.56 -0.38
CA LEU A 161 17.15 12.46 0.32
C LEU A 161 17.61 12.74 1.76
N ILE A 162 18.06 11.71 2.49
CA ILE A 162 18.58 11.86 3.85
C ILE A 162 19.84 12.74 3.86
N ILE A 163 20.76 12.54 2.93
CA ILE A 163 21.97 13.36 2.80
C ILE A 163 21.60 14.83 2.51
N LEU A 164 20.64 15.08 1.62
CA LEU A 164 20.17 16.43 1.33
C LEU A 164 19.53 17.10 2.56
N GLY A 165 18.77 16.34 3.36
CA GLY A 165 18.23 16.82 4.63
C GLY A 165 19.31 17.15 5.65
N LEU A 166 20.36 16.34 5.74
CA LEU A 166 21.52 16.61 6.59
C LEU A 166 22.31 17.84 6.13
N ILE A 167 22.49 18.02 4.81
CA ILE A 167 23.09 19.24 4.27
C ILE A 167 22.26 20.46 4.69
N ALA A 168 20.94 20.41 4.47
CA ALA A 168 20.03 21.49 4.85
C ALA A 168 20.11 21.84 6.35
N LEU A 169 20.27 20.84 7.22
CA LEU A 169 20.44 21.06 8.66
C LEU A 169 21.64 21.97 8.99
N PHE A 170 22.71 21.91 8.21
CA PHE A 170 23.93 22.69 8.45
C PHE A 170 24.04 23.96 7.60
N THR A 171 23.26 24.09 6.52
CA THR A 171 23.34 25.24 5.60
C THR A 171 22.25 26.28 5.79
N ARG A 172 21.14 25.93 6.47
CA ARG A 172 19.97 26.81 6.57
C ARG A 172 19.19 26.65 7.88
N PRO A 173 18.40 27.67 8.28
CA PRO A 173 17.44 27.51 9.36
C PRO A 173 16.39 26.44 9.01
N ILE A 174 16.06 25.62 10.01
CA ILE A 174 15.03 24.59 9.88
C ILE A 174 13.66 25.28 9.78
N PRO A 175 12.90 25.07 8.70
CA PRO A 175 11.62 25.74 8.49
C PRO A 175 10.46 25.15 9.33
N THR A 176 10.66 23.97 9.92
CA THR A 176 9.66 23.27 10.74
C THR A 176 9.84 23.60 12.22
N ASP A 177 8.75 23.93 12.90
CA ASP A 177 8.75 24.17 14.35
C ASP A 177 8.65 22.87 15.16
N TYR A 178 9.72 22.58 15.91
CA TYR A 178 9.87 21.43 16.81
C TYR A 178 9.56 21.74 18.29
N SER A 179 8.89 22.87 18.58
CA SER A 179 8.38 23.18 19.91
C SER A 179 7.46 22.07 20.45
N LEU A 180 7.46 21.85 21.76
CA LEU A 180 6.74 20.74 22.42
C LEU A 180 5.25 20.66 22.04
N THR A 181 4.62 21.79 21.74
CA THR A 181 3.21 21.88 21.35
C THR A 181 2.91 21.26 19.98
N ASN A 182 3.90 21.16 19.09
CA ASN A 182 3.74 20.65 17.72
C ASN A 182 4.10 19.18 17.56
N TRP A 183 4.54 18.51 18.64
CA TRP A 183 4.76 17.06 18.64
C TRP A 183 3.45 16.28 18.66
N ILE A 184 2.40 16.85 19.26
CA ILE A 184 1.08 16.22 19.30
C ILE A 184 0.26 16.77 18.14
N PRO A 185 -0.29 15.91 17.26
CA PRO A 185 -1.20 16.35 16.21
C PRO A 185 -2.35 17.14 16.84
N ASN A 186 -2.65 18.33 16.30
CA ASN A 186 -3.79 19.09 16.78
C ASN A 186 -5.10 18.33 16.49
N LEU A 187 -5.63 17.67 17.52
CA LEU A 187 -6.82 16.82 17.43
C LEU A 187 -8.11 17.59 17.11
N ASN A 188 -8.11 18.92 17.29
CA ASN A 188 -9.25 19.76 16.93
C ASN A 188 -9.40 19.94 15.41
N LYS A 189 -8.34 19.64 14.64
CA LYS A 189 -8.39 19.57 13.18
C LYS A 189 -8.54 18.11 12.79
N MET A 190 -9.77 17.67 12.56
CA MET A 190 -10.08 16.28 12.19
C MET A 190 -9.31 15.82 10.94
N SER A 191 -9.01 16.74 10.01
CA SER A 191 -8.15 16.51 8.84
C SER A 191 -6.71 16.10 9.20
N ASN A 192 -6.20 16.44 10.39
CA ASN A 192 -4.87 16.02 10.82
C ASN A 192 -4.81 14.55 11.25
N ILE A 193 -5.95 13.99 11.65
CA ILE A 193 -6.04 12.60 12.11
C ILE A 193 -6.25 11.68 10.90
N ALA A 194 -6.90 12.16 9.83
CA ALA A 194 -7.14 11.44 8.57
C ALA A 194 -5.88 10.75 7.99
N PHE A 195 -4.71 11.39 8.16
CA PHE A 195 -3.45 10.94 7.59
C PHE A 195 -2.72 9.88 8.42
N LEU A 196 -3.12 9.66 9.67
CA LEU A 196 -2.69 8.47 10.43
C LEU A 196 -3.07 7.20 9.66
N SER A 197 -4.22 7.20 8.99
CA SER A 197 -4.65 6.10 8.13
C SER A 197 -3.67 5.83 6.99
N THR A 198 -3.22 6.89 6.30
CA THR A 198 -2.25 6.79 5.22
C THR A 198 -0.89 6.29 5.71
N LEU A 199 -0.47 6.70 6.91
CA LEU A 199 0.78 6.25 7.53
C LEU A 199 0.71 4.78 7.96
N MET A 200 -0.46 4.34 8.47
CA MET A 200 -0.72 2.92 8.71
C MET A 200 -0.68 2.14 7.39
N PHE A 201 -1.28 2.66 6.31
CA PHE A 201 -1.23 2.02 5.00
C PHE A 201 0.20 1.94 4.45
N ALA A 202 1.02 2.96 4.65
CA ALA A 202 2.43 2.96 4.28
C ALA A 202 3.25 1.87 4.99
N MET A 203 2.76 1.37 6.11
CA MET A 203 3.33 0.28 6.90
C MET A 203 2.69 -1.09 6.57
N ALA A 204 1.74 -1.15 5.66
CA ALA A 204 1.04 -2.37 5.30
C ALA A 204 1.87 -3.26 4.36
N GLY A 205 1.62 -4.57 4.37
CA GLY A 205 2.37 -5.56 3.56
C GLY A 205 3.19 -6.58 4.37
N ILE A 206 3.25 -6.45 5.70
CA ILE A 206 3.95 -7.41 6.59
C ILE A 206 3.33 -8.81 6.55
N GLU A 207 2.06 -8.94 6.18
CA GLU A 207 1.34 -10.21 6.02
C GLU A 207 1.83 -11.04 4.83
N LEU A 208 2.64 -10.47 3.94
CA LEU A 208 3.17 -11.16 2.75
C LEU A 208 4.35 -12.07 3.05
N THR A 209 5.14 -11.83 4.10
CA THR A 209 6.28 -12.72 4.43
C THR A 209 5.91 -13.95 5.26
N PRO A 210 4.89 -13.93 6.14
CA PRO A 210 4.42 -15.13 6.84
C PRO A 210 4.03 -16.31 5.95
N ILE A 211 3.62 -16.08 4.70
CA ILE A 211 3.34 -17.18 3.75
C ILE A 211 4.57 -18.06 3.48
N LEU A 212 5.77 -17.54 3.73
CA LEU A 212 7.05 -18.23 3.57
C LEU A 212 7.43 -19.05 4.82
N ALA A 213 6.52 -19.19 5.79
CA ALA A 213 6.77 -19.91 7.03
C ALA A 213 7.20 -21.37 6.82
N GLY A 214 6.68 -22.03 5.76
CA GLY A 214 7.08 -23.39 5.40
C GLY A 214 8.54 -23.52 4.93
N GLU A 215 9.14 -22.42 4.48
CA GLU A 215 10.52 -22.33 3.95
C GLU A 215 11.50 -21.70 4.95
N THR A 216 11.01 -21.23 6.10
CA THR A 216 11.79 -20.51 7.10
C THR A 216 12.37 -21.45 8.16
N GLU A 217 13.62 -21.21 8.56
CA GLU A 217 14.24 -21.87 9.70
C GLU A 217 13.63 -21.38 11.02
N ASN A 218 13.19 -22.32 11.86
CA ASN A 218 12.57 -22.04 13.16
C ASN A 218 11.52 -20.89 13.13
N PRO A 219 10.43 -21.03 12.33
CA PRO A 219 9.49 -19.94 12.09
C PRO A 219 8.87 -19.41 13.40
N GLN A 220 8.78 -20.26 14.43
CA GLN A 220 8.28 -19.92 15.76
C GLN A 220 9.06 -18.78 16.44
N LYS A 221 10.38 -18.72 16.23
CA LYS A 221 11.23 -17.67 16.80
C LYS A 221 11.55 -16.59 15.77
N THR A 222 11.70 -16.99 14.51
CA THR A 222 12.16 -16.12 13.44
C THR A 222 11.12 -15.06 13.07
N PHE A 223 9.85 -15.40 12.91
CA PHE A 223 8.81 -14.43 12.54
C PHE A 223 8.55 -13.34 13.57
N PRO A 224 8.29 -13.62 14.86
CA PRO A 224 8.04 -12.55 15.82
C PRO A 224 9.23 -11.59 15.93
N LEU A 225 10.45 -12.14 15.91
CA LEU A 225 11.67 -11.33 15.96
C LEU A 225 11.84 -10.51 14.68
N ALA A 226 11.64 -11.12 13.51
CA ALA A 226 11.69 -10.43 12.22
C ALA A 226 10.65 -9.30 12.16
N THR A 227 9.41 -9.55 12.55
CA THR A 227 8.34 -8.55 12.58
C THR A 227 8.71 -7.36 13.44
N VAL A 228 9.15 -7.58 14.68
CA VAL A 228 9.49 -6.48 15.59
C VAL A 228 10.71 -5.70 15.09
N ILE A 229 11.77 -6.39 14.65
CA ILE A 229 12.96 -5.73 14.10
C ILE A 229 12.61 -4.94 12.83
N SER A 230 11.87 -5.55 11.90
CA SER A 230 11.38 -4.88 10.68
C SER A 230 10.54 -3.65 11.03
N ALA A 231 9.67 -3.72 12.04
CA ALA A 231 8.86 -2.57 12.48
C ALA A 231 9.76 -1.39 12.85
N PHE A 232 10.78 -1.61 13.68
CA PHE A 232 11.71 -0.56 14.11
C PHE A 232 12.58 -0.04 12.96
N ILE A 233 13.08 -0.92 12.08
CA ILE A 233 13.88 -0.50 10.93
C ILE A 233 13.04 0.33 9.96
N ILE A 234 11.84 -0.13 9.60
CA ILE A 234 10.96 0.55 8.66
C ILE A 234 10.48 1.88 9.25
N ALA A 235 10.02 1.89 10.50
CA ALA A 235 9.63 3.12 11.18
C ALA A 235 10.81 4.10 11.29
N GLY A 236 12.02 3.61 11.59
CA GLY A 236 13.23 4.42 11.63
C GLY A 236 13.55 5.07 10.28
N ILE A 237 13.52 4.30 9.19
CA ILE A 237 13.76 4.83 7.84
C ILE A 237 12.69 5.85 7.46
N TYR A 238 11.42 5.58 7.75
CA TYR A 238 10.35 6.52 7.50
C TYR A 238 10.49 7.80 8.32
N ILE A 239 10.80 7.71 9.62
CA ILE A 239 11.04 8.88 10.47
C ILE A 239 12.21 9.70 9.94
N ILE A 240 13.37 9.08 9.67
CA ILE A 240 14.57 9.78 9.21
C ILE A 240 14.31 10.43 7.85
N GLY A 241 13.70 9.72 6.91
CA GLY A 241 13.37 10.25 5.59
C GLY A 241 12.34 11.38 5.64
N THR A 242 11.35 11.28 6.53
CA THR A 242 10.35 12.33 6.74
C THR A 242 11.00 13.57 7.34
N VAL A 243 11.80 13.41 8.39
CA VAL A 243 12.53 14.51 9.04
C VAL A 243 13.46 15.22 8.04
N ALA A 244 14.13 14.47 7.16
CA ALA A 244 14.96 15.05 6.11
C ALA A 244 14.19 16.04 5.21
N ILE A 245 12.93 15.75 4.85
CA ILE A 245 12.09 16.69 4.09
C ILE A 245 11.72 17.91 4.95
N THR A 246 11.37 17.73 6.23
CA THR A 246 10.99 18.83 7.13
C THR A 246 12.13 19.81 7.43
N PHE A 247 13.39 19.39 7.25
CA PHE A 247 14.56 20.28 7.33
C PHE A 247 14.69 21.17 6.07
N ILE A 248 14.08 20.77 4.96
CA ILE A 248 14.20 21.44 3.67
C ILE A 248 12.98 22.32 3.35
N ILE A 249 11.77 21.86 3.67
CA ILE A 249 10.52 22.53 3.29
C ILE A 249 9.61 22.70 4.51
N SER A 250 8.98 23.88 4.63
CA SER A 250 7.92 24.13 5.62
C SER A 250 6.76 23.15 5.42
N PRO A 251 6.18 22.56 6.48
CA PRO A 251 5.15 21.52 6.35
C PRO A 251 3.97 21.87 5.42
N GLU A 252 3.51 23.13 5.48
CA GLU A 252 2.39 23.67 4.69
C GLU A 252 2.66 23.75 3.18
N LYS A 253 3.92 23.70 2.75
CA LYS A 253 4.34 23.81 1.34
C LYS A 253 4.67 22.46 0.71
N ILE A 254 4.66 21.38 1.50
CA ILE A 254 5.04 20.06 1.03
C ILE A 254 3.87 19.46 0.23
N GLY A 255 4.07 19.29 -1.08
CA GLY A 255 3.10 18.57 -1.91
C GLY A 255 3.10 17.07 -1.61
N ALA A 256 1.92 16.44 -1.57
CA ALA A 256 1.78 15.01 -1.31
C ALA A 256 2.45 14.15 -2.40
N ALA A 257 2.31 14.52 -3.66
CA ALA A 257 2.93 13.88 -4.82
C ALA A 257 4.29 14.52 -5.16
N SER A 258 4.41 15.85 -5.01
CA SER A 258 5.59 16.58 -5.50
C SER A 258 6.69 16.82 -4.46
N GLY A 259 6.43 16.63 -3.16
CA GLY A 259 7.30 17.09 -2.06
C GLY A 259 8.73 16.53 -2.06
N ILE A 260 8.95 15.29 -2.50
CA ILE A 260 10.32 14.75 -2.65
C ILE A 260 11.09 15.57 -3.68
N MET A 261 10.50 15.75 -4.85
CA MET A 261 11.17 16.45 -5.95
C MET A 261 11.35 17.94 -5.64
N GLN A 262 10.41 18.56 -4.93
CA GLN A 262 10.58 19.92 -4.40
C GLN A 262 11.82 20.00 -3.49
N ALA A 263 12.02 19.02 -2.61
CA ALA A 263 13.14 19.01 -1.67
C ALA A 263 14.48 18.79 -2.39
N VAL A 264 14.49 17.84 -3.34
CA VAL A 264 15.67 17.55 -4.17
C VAL A 264 16.05 18.75 -5.03
N GLU A 265 15.10 19.36 -5.73
CA GLU A 265 15.34 20.54 -6.57
C GLU A 265 15.89 21.72 -5.76
N LEU A 266 15.30 22.00 -4.59
CA LEU A 266 15.70 23.12 -3.75
C LEU A 266 17.16 23.00 -3.29
N ILE A 267 17.52 21.89 -2.63
CA ILE A 267 18.88 21.72 -2.09
C ILE A 267 19.89 21.49 -3.20
N SER A 268 19.56 20.74 -4.26
CA SER A 268 20.50 20.49 -5.37
C SER A 268 20.93 21.79 -6.06
N LYS A 269 20.03 22.78 -6.18
CA LYS A 269 20.36 24.10 -6.70
C LYS A 269 21.26 24.90 -5.74
N GLU A 270 21.00 24.84 -4.44
CA GLU A 270 21.82 25.53 -3.43
C GLU A 270 23.27 25.02 -3.39
N ILE A 271 23.47 23.71 -3.55
CA ILE A 271 24.80 23.08 -3.54
C ILE A 271 25.46 22.94 -4.93
N ASN A 272 24.86 23.52 -5.98
CA ASN A 272 25.31 23.43 -7.37
C ASN A 272 25.43 21.98 -7.92
N LEU A 273 24.61 21.05 -7.44
CA LEU A 273 24.55 19.66 -7.92
C LEU A 273 23.21 19.37 -8.62
N SER A 274 22.82 20.20 -9.59
CA SER A 274 21.53 20.07 -10.30
C SER A 274 21.33 18.73 -11.02
N PHE A 275 22.40 17.95 -11.27
CA PHE A 275 22.31 16.59 -11.81
C PHE A 275 21.58 15.61 -10.88
N LEU A 276 21.44 15.95 -9.59
CA LEU A 276 20.70 15.14 -8.63
C LEU A 276 19.22 15.03 -8.99
N VAL A 277 18.63 16.05 -9.62
CA VAL A 277 17.22 16.01 -10.08
C VAL A 277 17.00 14.88 -11.09
N PRO A 278 17.68 14.84 -12.26
CA PRO A 278 17.49 13.75 -13.22
C PRO A 278 17.93 12.39 -12.70
N LEU A 279 18.97 12.32 -11.85
CA LEU A 279 19.36 11.07 -11.17
C LEU A 279 18.20 10.52 -10.32
N PHE A 280 17.59 11.39 -9.51
CA PHE A 280 16.46 11.01 -8.66
C PHE A 280 15.26 10.55 -9.50
N VAL A 281 14.93 11.28 -10.57
CA VAL A 281 13.84 10.89 -11.49
C VAL A 281 14.08 9.51 -12.09
N ILE A 282 15.28 9.21 -12.58
CA ILE A 282 15.62 7.92 -13.18
C ILE A 282 15.47 6.79 -12.15
N THR A 283 15.98 6.99 -10.93
CA THR A 283 15.87 5.97 -9.87
C THR A 283 14.42 5.65 -9.51
N ILE A 284 13.58 6.68 -9.31
CA ILE A 284 12.15 6.52 -9.01
C ILE A 284 11.41 5.83 -10.17
N LEU A 285 11.74 6.16 -11.42
CA LEU A 285 11.16 5.52 -12.60
C LEU A 285 11.48 4.03 -12.64
N ILE A 286 12.76 3.66 -12.48
CA ILE A 286 13.20 2.25 -12.48
C ILE A 286 12.48 1.47 -11.37
N GLY A 287 12.45 2.02 -10.15
CA GLY A 287 11.77 1.39 -9.01
C GLY A 287 10.28 1.19 -9.25
N SER A 288 9.60 2.23 -9.73
CA SER A 288 8.15 2.22 -9.91
C SER A 288 7.71 1.31 -11.08
N LEU A 289 8.44 1.33 -12.21
CA LEU A 289 8.16 0.45 -13.34
C LEU A 289 8.42 -1.02 -12.99
N GLY A 290 9.49 -1.30 -12.25
CA GLY A 290 9.77 -2.64 -11.73
C GLY A 290 8.67 -3.15 -10.81
N GLY A 291 8.22 -2.30 -9.87
CA GLY A 291 7.11 -2.60 -8.99
C GLY A 291 5.82 -2.91 -9.75
N ILE A 292 5.35 -1.97 -10.58
CA ILE A 292 4.06 -2.11 -11.29
C ILE A 292 4.06 -3.36 -12.18
N GLY A 293 5.19 -3.70 -12.81
CA GLY A 293 5.31 -4.90 -13.63
C GLY A 293 4.90 -6.18 -12.88
N VAL A 294 5.32 -6.33 -11.62
CA VAL A 294 4.95 -7.49 -10.79
C VAL A 294 3.49 -7.39 -10.34
N TRP A 295 3.07 -6.20 -9.94
CA TRP A 295 1.74 -5.99 -9.39
C TRP A 295 0.62 -6.09 -10.43
N VAL A 296 0.83 -5.86 -11.73
CA VAL A 296 -0.25 -5.98 -12.72
C VAL A 296 -0.82 -7.41 -12.79
N LEU A 297 0.02 -8.43 -12.65
CA LEU A 297 -0.38 -9.84 -12.79
C LEU A 297 -0.65 -10.53 -11.45
N GLY A 298 0.16 -10.25 -10.43
CA GLY A 298 0.13 -10.97 -9.14
C GLY A 298 -1.27 -11.06 -8.50
N PRO A 299 -1.95 -9.92 -8.26
CA PRO A 299 -3.29 -9.88 -7.69
C PRO A 299 -4.35 -10.59 -8.53
N ILE A 300 -4.26 -10.58 -9.87
CA ILE A 300 -5.19 -11.31 -10.74
C ILE A 300 -5.01 -12.82 -10.55
N LYS A 301 -3.75 -13.31 -10.55
CA LYS A 301 -3.48 -14.73 -10.31
C LYS A 301 -3.95 -15.15 -8.92
N MET A 302 -3.61 -14.35 -7.90
CA MET A 302 -4.04 -14.63 -6.53
C MET A 302 -5.56 -14.63 -6.41
N LEU A 303 -6.27 -13.71 -7.08
CA LEU A 303 -7.72 -13.71 -7.14
C LEU A 303 -8.23 -15.02 -7.76
N PHE A 304 -7.79 -15.38 -8.97
CA PHE A 304 -8.28 -16.57 -9.65
C PHE A 304 -7.97 -17.87 -8.90
N GLU A 305 -6.77 -18.03 -8.35
CA GLU A 305 -6.38 -19.19 -7.55
C GLU A 305 -7.17 -19.30 -6.23
N SER A 306 -7.60 -18.17 -5.68
CA SER A 306 -8.43 -18.12 -4.47
C SER A 306 -9.93 -18.17 -4.76
N THR A 307 -10.35 -18.35 -6.01
CA THR A 307 -11.76 -18.44 -6.38
C THR A 307 -12.13 -19.81 -6.91
N LYS A 308 -13.31 -20.31 -6.52
CA LYS A 308 -13.87 -21.52 -7.14
C LYS A 308 -14.17 -21.28 -8.62
N GLU A 309 -13.99 -22.34 -9.40
CA GLU A 309 -14.39 -22.36 -10.80
C GLU A 309 -15.87 -21.98 -10.95
N GLY A 310 -16.18 -21.17 -11.97
CA GLY A 310 -17.53 -20.73 -12.28
C GLY A 310 -17.98 -19.44 -11.59
N ILE A 311 -17.22 -18.89 -10.63
CA ILE A 311 -17.48 -17.53 -10.10
C ILE A 311 -17.25 -16.48 -11.19
N PHE A 312 -16.12 -16.59 -11.89
CA PHE A 312 -15.80 -15.74 -13.03
C PHE A 312 -16.31 -16.36 -14.34
N PRO A 313 -16.78 -15.53 -15.30
CA PRO A 313 -16.95 -15.95 -16.67
C PRO A 313 -15.62 -16.47 -17.26
N GLU A 314 -15.68 -17.54 -18.05
CA GLU A 314 -14.49 -18.15 -18.70
C GLU A 314 -13.68 -17.15 -19.53
N PHE A 315 -14.33 -16.10 -20.04
CA PHE A 315 -13.68 -15.00 -20.73
C PHE A 315 -12.53 -14.40 -19.91
N PHE A 316 -12.69 -14.21 -18.60
CA PHE A 316 -11.68 -13.59 -17.75
C PHE A 316 -10.56 -14.54 -17.33
N THR A 317 -10.86 -15.82 -17.14
CA THR A 317 -9.89 -16.82 -16.70
C THR A 317 -9.12 -17.46 -17.86
N LYS A 318 -9.54 -17.23 -19.11
CA LYS A 318 -8.85 -17.73 -20.31
C LYS A 318 -7.41 -17.24 -20.39
N LEU A 319 -6.49 -18.19 -20.51
CA LEU A 319 -5.07 -17.93 -20.70
C LEU A 319 -4.74 -17.74 -22.19
N ASN A 320 -3.76 -16.89 -22.47
CA ASN A 320 -3.18 -16.73 -23.80
C ASN A 320 -2.01 -17.73 -24.01
N LYS A 321 -1.36 -17.66 -25.18
CA LYS A 321 -0.20 -18.52 -25.52
C LYS A 321 1.04 -18.36 -24.63
N TYR A 322 1.03 -17.38 -23.73
CA TYR A 322 2.10 -17.10 -22.77
C TYR A 322 1.68 -17.46 -21.33
N ASP A 323 0.59 -18.21 -21.14
CA ASP A 323 0.00 -18.57 -19.85
C ASP A 323 -0.40 -17.35 -18.99
N MET A 324 -0.82 -16.27 -19.67
CA MET A 324 -1.28 -15.03 -19.01
C MET A 324 -2.79 -14.86 -19.17
N PRO A 325 -3.53 -14.45 -18.12
CA PRO A 325 -4.96 -14.15 -18.17
C PRO A 325 -5.20 -12.79 -18.87
N GLN A 326 -4.93 -12.75 -20.17
CA GLN A 326 -4.89 -11.52 -20.98
C GLN A 326 -6.17 -10.69 -20.87
N ASN A 327 -7.34 -11.32 -20.92
CA ASN A 327 -8.62 -10.62 -20.89
C ASN A 327 -8.87 -9.94 -19.53
N ALA A 328 -8.47 -10.58 -18.43
CA ALA A 328 -8.53 -9.97 -17.10
C ALA A 328 -7.58 -8.78 -16.98
N MET A 329 -6.36 -8.90 -17.51
CA MET A 329 -5.38 -7.82 -17.51
C MET A 329 -5.84 -6.61 -18.34
N ILE A 330 -6.42 -6.84 -19.52
CA ILE A 330 -6.99 -5.77 -20.35
C ILE A 330 -8.19 -5.13 -19.65
N SER A 331 -9.06 -5.93 -19.03
CA SER A 331 -10.22 -5.40 -18.29
C SER A 331 -9.78 -4.57 -17.08
N GLN A 332 -8.74 -5.01 -16.37
CA GLN A 332 -8.07 -4.22 -15.33
C GLN A 332 -7.51 -2.90 -15.88
N ALA A 333 -6.86 -2.90 -17.04
CA ALA A 333 -6.36 -1.69 -17.70
C ALA A 333 -7.47 -0.70 -18.05
N ILE A 334 -8.60 -1.20 -18.55
CA ILE A 334 -9.78 -0.38 -18.84
C ILE A 334 -10.36 0.20 -17.55
N LEU A 335 -10.54 -0.60 -16.49
CA LEU A 335 -11.07 -0.13 -15.21
C LEU A 335 -10.18 0.95 -14.58
N VAL A 336 -8.86 0.74 -14.58
CA VAL A 336 -7.90 1.76 -14.09
C VAL A 336 -7.97 3.03 -14.94
N SER A 337 -8.17 2.89 -16.25
CA SER A 337 -8.35 4.04 -17.15
C SER A 337 -9.60 4.84 -16.81
N LEU A 338 -10.72 4.17 -16.50
CA LEU A 338 -11.95 4.82 -16.08
C LEU A 338 -11.78 5.52 -14.72
N ILE A 339 -11.09 4.90 -13.77
CA ILE A 339 -10.80 5.49 -12.45
C ILE A 339 -9.94 6.76 -12.61
N ILE A 340 -8.83 6.71 -13.35
CA ILE A 340 -7.99 7.91 -13.50
C ILE A 340 -8.71 9.03 -14.27
N ILE A 341 -9.59 8.68 -15.21
CA ILE A 341 -10.43 9.67 -15.91
C ILE A 341 -11.50 10.26 -14.99
N SER A 342 -12.13 9.48 -14.09
CA SER A 342 -13.11 10.04 -13.14
C SER A 342 -12.48 11.08 -12.22
N THR A 343 -11.22 10.88 -11.82
CA THR A 343 -10.50 11.86 -10.99
C THR A 343 -10.23 13.20 -11.67
N THR A 344 -10.46 13.37 -12.99
CA THR A 344 -10.30 14.65 -13.71
C THR A 344 -11.14 15.79 -13.12
N PHE A 345 -12.27 15.45 -12.51
CA PHE A 345 -13.20 16.40 -11.89
C PHE A 345 -12.66 17.01 -10.60
N LEU A 346 -11.61 16.43 -10.01
CA LEU A 346 -10.93 16.97 -8.84
C LEU A 346 -10.10 18.21 -9.21
N PRO A 347 -9.96 19.18 -8.28
CA PRO A 347 -9.41 20.49 -8.61
C PRO A 347 -7.90 20.47 -8.91
N THR A 348 -7.10 19.67 -8.21
CA THR A 348 -5.63 19.67 -8.33
C THR A 348 -5.05 18.26 -8.43
N VAL A 349 -3.83 18.15 -8.99
CA VAL A 349 -3.07 16.88 -9.06
C VAL A 349 -2.78 16.30 -7.68
N GLU A 350 -2.49 17.16 -6.70
CA GLU A 350 -2.24 16.74 -5.31
C GLU A 350 -3.49 16.10 -4.68
N ILE A 351 -4.69 16.65 -4.95
CA ILE A 351 -5.96 16.06 -4.49
C ILE A 351 -6.27 14.76 -5.24
N ILE A 352 -6.02 14.70 -6.55
CA ILE A 352 -6.15 13.44 -7.33
C ILE A 352 -5.30 12.35 -6.68
N TYR A 353 -4.03 12.63 -6.41
CA TYR A 353 -3.11 11.69 -5.79
C TYR A 353 -3.60 11.26 -4.41
N ALA A 354 -4.02 12.21 -3.56
CA ALA A 354 -4.54 11.91 -2.22
C ALA A 354 -5.80 11.04 -2.26
N VAL A 355 -6.76 11.34 -3.13
CA VAL A 355 -8.00 10.56 -3.30
C VAL A 355 -7.71 9.13 -3.74
N LEU A 356 -6.81 8.95 -4.70
CA LEU A 356 -6.38 7.61 -5.14
C LEU A 356 -5.74 6.81 -4.01
N VAL A 357 -4.86 7.45 -3.21
CA VAL A 357 -4.23 6.83 -2.03
C VAL A 357 -5.27 6.42 -0.99
N LEU A 358 -6.28 7.27 -0.74
CA LEU A 358 -7.33 6.99 0.25
C LEU A 358 -8.25 5.86 -0.21
N MET A 359 -8.65 5.84 -1.49
CA MET A 359 -9.43 4.71 -2.05
C MET A 359 -8.65 3.39 -1.95
N THR A 360 -7.35 3.40 -2.24
CA THR A 360 -6.48 2.23 -2.00
C THR A 360 -6.50 1.83 -0.52
N THR A 361 -6.31 2.78 0.38
CA THR A 361 -6.23 2.54 1.82
C THR A 361 -7.51 1.89 2.36
N ILE A 362 -8.67 2.47 2.04
CA ILE A 362 -9.99 1.96 2.47
C ILE A 362 -10.20 0.52 2.00
N THR A 363 -9.97 0.27 0.71
CA THR A 363 -10.21 -1.06 0.12
C THR A 363 -9.21 -2.10 0.58
N TYR A 364 -7.96 -1.71 0.84
CA TYR A 364 -6.93 -2.62 1.34
C TYR A 364 -7.14 -3.02 2.79
N PHE A 365 -7.72 -2.14 3.60
CA PHE A 365 -7.98 -2.39 5.02
C PHE A 365 -9.17 -3.32 5.29
N ILE A 366 -10.10 -3.49 4.35
CA ILE A 366 -11.20 -4.44 4.48
C ILE A 366 -10.71 -5.89 4.69
N PRO A 367 -9.77 -6.42 3.88
CA PRO A 367 -9.11 -7.71 4.14
C PRO A 367 -8.50 -7.85 5.54
N TYR A 368 -7.92 -6.78 6.09
CA TYR A 368 -7.31 -6.79 7.41
C TYR A 368 -8.35 -6.91 8.53
N LEU A 369 -9.50 -6.25 8.38
CA LEU A 369 -10.62 -6.44 9.32
C LEU A 369 -11.04 -7.91 9.37
N PHE A 370 -11.17 -8.56 8.21
CA PHE A 370 -11.46 -9.99 8.15
C PHE A 370 -10.34 -10.84 8.72
N MET A 371 -9.08 -10.49 8.50
CA MET A 371 -7.94 -11.21 9.08
C MET A 371 -7.97 -11.18 10.61
N PHE A 372 -8.09 -10.00 11.22
CA PHE A 372 -8.15 -9.86 12.68
C PHE A 372 -9.37 -10.55 13.28
N SER A 373 -10.54 -10.42 12.65
CA SER A 373 -11.76 -11.11 13.12
C SER A 373 -11.64 -12.64 12.98
N SER A 374 -11.02 -13.11 11.89
CA SER A 374 -10.76 -14.53 11.64
C SER A 374 -9.81 -15.10 12.66
N PHE A 375 -8.77 -14.37 13.05
CA PHE A 375 -7.86 -14.80 14.13
C PHE A 375 -8.59 -15.08 15.44
N ILE A 376 -9.44 -14.15 15.88
CA ILE A 376 -10.24 -14.31 17.10
C ILE A 376 -11.17 -15.53 16.98
N THR A 377 -11.81 -15.69 15.82
CA THR A 377 -12.75 -16.78 15.55
C THR A 377 -12.05 -18.14 15.53
N LEU A 378 -10.92 -18.24 14.83
CA LEU A 378 -10.13 -19.46 14.69
C LEU A 378 -9.51 -19.89 16.01
N ARG A 379 -9.06 -18.96 16.86
CA ARG A 379 -8.62 -19.31 18.23
C ARG A 379 -9.76 -19.90 19.08
N LYS A 380 -10.98 -19.39 18.94
CA LYS A 380 -12.15 -19.90 19.67
C LYS A 380 -12.61 -21.26 19.15
N LYS A 381 -12.60 -21.44 17.81
CA LYS A 381 -13.08 -22.65 17.13
C LYS A 381 -12.11 -23.82 17.22
N TYR A 382 -10.80 -23.56 17.10
CA TYR A 382 -9.75 -24.58 17.08
C TYR A 382 -8.85 -24.46 18.31
N LYS A 383 -9.37 -24.76 19.50
CA LYS A 383 -8.60 -24.59 20.75
C LYS A 383 -7.36 -25.49 20.81
N ASP A 384 -7.53 -26.75 20.41
CA ASP A 384 -6.52 -27.81 20.58
C ASP A 384 -5.60 -27.99 19.37
N ILE A 385 -5.68 -27.09 18.37
CA ILE A 385 -4.77 -27.14 17.22
C ILE A 385 -3.35 -26.75 17.65
N THR A 386 -2.36 -27.49 17.16
CA THR A 386 -0.96 -27.13 17.31
C THR A 386 -0.70 -25.81 16.58
N ARG A 387 -0.22 -24.82 17.32
CA ARG A 387 0.19 -23.51 16.80
C ARG A 387 1.70 -23.41 16.88
N PRO A 388 2.43 -23.55 15.77
CA PRO A 388 3.88 -23.52 15.82
C PRO A 388 4.39 -22.18 16.37
N PHE A 389 3.90 -21.06 15.86
CA PHE A 389 4.07 -19.78 16.54
C PHE A 389 2.80 -19.43 17.31
N MET A 390 2.96 -18.88 18.51
CA MET A 390 1.87 -18.25 19.25
C MET A 390 2.33 -16.87 19.66
N ILE A 391 1.44 -15.88 19.52
CA ILE A 391 1.67 -14.56 20.11
C ILE A 391 2.00 -14.77 21.61
N PRO A 392 3.14 -14.22 22.08
CA PRO A 392 3.60 -14.45 23.45
C PRO A 392 2.61 -13.91 24.48
N GLY A 393 2.74 -14.36 25.72
CA GLY A 393 1.92 -13.89 26.85
C GLY A 393 0.80 -14.84 27.25
N ASN A 394 -0.07 -14.38 28.14
CA ASN A 394 -1.20 -15.14 28.66
C ASN A 394 -2.30 -15.31 27.60
N LYS A 395 -3.37 -16.05 27.93
CA LYS A 395 -4.51 -16.25 27.02
C LYS A 395 -5.21 -14.94 26.59
N VAL A 396 -4.92 -13.79 27.22
CA VAL A 396 -5.56 -12.50 26.97
C VAL A 396 -4.79 -11.67 25.94
N LEU A 397 -3.46 -11.64 26.01
CA LEU A 397 -2.63 -10.79 25.15
C LEU A 397 -2.92 -10.97 23.66
N PRO A 398 -3.07 -12.18 23.11
CA PRO A 398 -3.34 -12.31 21.69
C PRO A 398 -4.69 -11.74 21.25
N TYR A 399 -5.73 -11.84 22.10
CA TYR A 399 -7.00 -11.19 21.81
C TYR A 399 -6.88 -9.67 21.88
N LEU A 400 -6.12 -9.13 22.85
CA LEU A 400 -5.84 -7.69 22.91
C LEU A 400 -5.11 -7.20 21.67
N VAL A 401 -4.06 -7.91 21.23
CA VAL A 401 -3.32 -7.57 20.01
C VAL A 401 -4.25 -7.56 18.78
N ALA A 402 -5.09 -8.58 18.63
CA ALA A 402 -6.05 -8.64 17.53
C ALA A 402 -7.13 -7.55 17.61
N ILE A 403 -7.62 -7.22 18.81
CA ILE A 403 -8.61 -6.15 19.02
C ILE A 403 -7.99 -4.79 18.73
N ILE A 404 -6.76 -4.53 19.20
CA ILE A 404 -6.03 -3.27 18.91
C ILE A 404 -5.83 -3.13 17.40
N GLY A 405 -5.36 -4.17 16.72
CA GLY A 405 -5.20 -4.17 15.27
C GLY A 405 -6.52 -3.97 14.52
N PHE A 406 -7.60 -4.63 14.96
CA PHE A 406 -8.93 -4.47 14.36
C PHE A 406 -9.46 -3.04 14.55
N LEU A 407 -9.39 -2.50 15.76
CA LEU A 407 -9.86 -1.15 16.07
C LEU A 407 -9.01 -0.08 15.38
N SER A 408 -7.69 -0.28 15.26
CA SER A 408 -6.83 0.65 14.55
C SER A 408 -7.16 0.69 13.06
N VAL A 409 -7.38 -0.46 12.41
CA VAL A 409 -7.82 -0.53 11.02
C VAL A 409 -9.21 0.07 10.83
N MET A 410 -10.15 -0.19 11.73
CA MET A 410 -11.48 0.45 11.70
C MET A 410 -11.37 1.97 11.81
N LEU A 411 -10.57 2.45 12.78
CA LEU A 411 -10.32 3.87 12.97
C LEU A 411 -9.71 4.46 11.69
N ALA A 412 -8.73 3.80 11.09
CA ALA A 412 -8.08 4.24 9.86
C ALA A 412 -9.07 4.36 8.69
N ILE A 413 -9.99 3.40 8.52
CA ILE A 413 -11.06 3.50 7.52
C ILE A 413 -11.97 4.70 7.78
N VAL A 414 -12.42 4.90 9.02
CA VAL A 414 -13.26 6.06 9.40
C VAL A 414 -12.52 7.36 9.12
N LEU A 415 -11.23 7.40 9.46
CA LEU A 415 -10.37 8.56 9.27
C LEU A 415 -10.14 8.87 7.79
N SER A 416 -10.08 7.86 6.92
CA SER A 416 -9.94 8.04 5.47
C SER A 416 -11.14 8.72 4.81
N PHE A 417 -12.31 8.73 5.45
CA PHE A 417 -13.49 9.44 4.93
C PHE A 417 -13.49 10.94 5.25
N ILE A 418 -12.59 11.41 6.11
CA ILE A 418 -12.49 12.84 6.43
C ILE A 418 -11.84 13.56 5.23
N PRO A 419 -12.48 14.59 4.66
CA PRO A 419 -11.93 15.32 3.54
C PRO A 419 -10.67 16.12 3.91
N PRO A 420 -9.69 16.26 2.98
CA PRO A 420 -8.58 17.17 3.14
C PRO A 420 -9.04 18.61 3.37
N SER A 421 -8.32 19.35 4.23
CA SER A 421 -8.63 20.75 4.53
C SER A 421 -8.47 21.69 3.34
N ASP A 422 -7.82 21.25 2.26
CA ASP A 422 -7.57 22.04 1.06
C ASP A 422 -8.80 22.14 0.13
N LEU A 423 -9.84 21.36 0.40
CA LEU A 423 -11.11 21.42 -0.32
C LEU A 423 -11.92 22.64 0.18
N LYS A 424 -11.95 23.70 -0.64
CA LYS A 424 -12.55 24.99 -0.28
C LYS A 424 -14.03 25.11 -0.63
N THR A 425 -14.55 24.29 -1.54
CA THR A 425 -15.94 24.39 -2.00
C THR A 425 -16.75 23.14 -1.69
N MET A 426 -18.05 23.32 -1.41
CA MET A 426 -18.98 22.19 -1.18
C MET A 426 -19.04 21.24 -2.38
N LYS A 427 -18.89 21.76 -3.60
CA LYS A 427 -18.83 20.95 -4.81
C LYS A 427 -17.63 20.02 -4.80
N ASP A 428 -16.46 20.53 -4.42
CA ASP A 428 -15.23 19.72 -4.39
C ASP A 428 -15.29 18.66 -3.28
N ILE A 429 -15.91 18.97 -2.13
CA ILE A 429 -16.15 18.02 -1.04
C ILE A 429 -17.10 16.90 -1.50
N VAL A 430 -18.20 17.23 -2.17
CA VAL A 430 -19.16 16.23 -2.66
C VAL A 430 -18.52 15.33 -3.72
N ILE A 431 -17.76 15.90 -4.67
CA ILE A 431 -17.02 15.10 -5.67
C ILE A 431 -16.02 14.17 -4.97
N TYR A 432 -15.28 14.70 -3.99
CA TYR A 432 -14.34 13.92 -3.18
C TYR A 432 -15.04 12.74 -2.48
N GLU A 433 -16.15 12.99 -1.78
CA GLU A 433 -16.90 11.95 -1.06
C GLU A 433 -17.46 10.89 -2.02
N ILE A 434 -17.99 11.31 -3.18
CA ILE A 434 -18.50 10.39 -4.20
C ILE A 434 -17.38 9.49 -4.73
N GLU A 435 -16.19 10.02 -5.00
CA GLU A 435 -15.06 9.21 -5.48
C GLU A 435 -14.56 8.26 -4.37
N VAL A 436 -14.29 8.79 -3.17
CA VAL A 436 -13.71 8.04 -2.05
C VAL A 436 -14.65 6.95 -1.52
N ILE A 437 -15.96 7.20 -1.48
CA ILE A 437 -16.96 6.23 -1.01
C ILE A 437 -17.48 5.39 -2.18
N GLY A 438 -17.89 6.04 -3.26
CA GLY A 438 -18.60 5.42 -4.38
C GLY A 438 -17.74 4.43 -5.14
N GLY A 439 -16.47 4.75 -5.44
CA GLY A 439 -15.57 3.85 -6.16
C GLY A 439 -15.38 2.51 -5.44
N PRO A 440 -14.84 2.50 -4.21
CA PRO A 440 -14.73 1.31 -3.36
C PRO A 440 -16.04 0.54 -3.17
N PHE A 441 -17.15 1.25 -2.92
CA PHE A 441 -18.46 0.63 -2.68
C PHE A 441 -19.00 -0.07 -3.94
N ILE A 442 -18.99 0.60 -5.09
CA ILE A 442 -19.47 0.04 -6.37
C ILE A 442 -18.67 -1.20 -6.73
N LEU A 443 -17.33 -1.14 -6.67
CA LEU A 443 -16.48 -2.27 -7.00
C LEU A 443 -16.65 -3.42 -6.01
N GLY A 444 -16.78 -3.13 -4.71
CA GLY A 444 -17.09 -4.14 -3.70
C GLY A 444 -18.43 -4.83 -3.93
N PHE A 445 -19.45 -4.03 -4.28
CA PHE A 445 -20.79 -4.53 -4.58
C PHE A 445 -20.82 -5.41 -5.83
N ILE A 446 -20.06 -5.08 -6.87
CA ILE A 446 -19.90 -5.92 -8.06
C ILE A 446 -19.36 -7.31 -7.68
N GLY A 447 -18.32 -7.37 -6.83
CA GLY A 447 -17.79 -8.64 -6.34
C GLY A 447 -18.84 -9.47 -5.60
N TYR A 448 -19.59 -8.83 -4.71
CA TYR A 448 -20.69 -9.48 -4.00
C TYR A 448 -21.76 -10.05 -4.93
N LEU A 449 -22.16 -9.29 -5.97
CA LEU A 449 -23.11 -9.73 -6.98
C LEU A 449 -22.59 -10.90 -7.81
N LEU A 450 -21.30 -10.91 -8.18
CA LEU A 450 -20.67 -12.04 -8.89
C LEU A 450 -20.78 -13.33 -8.07
N TYR A 451 -20.50 -13.25 -6.76
CA TYR A 451 -20.60 -14.41 -5.89
C TYR A 451 -22.05 -14.90 -5.72
N ILE A 452 -23.02 -14.00 -5.53
CA ILE A 452 -24.44 -14.38 -5.45
C ILE A 452 -24.92 -15.04 -6.75
N ARG A 453 -24.50 -14.52 -7.90
CA ARG A 453 -24.85 -15.10 -9.20
C ARG A 453 -24.33 -16.54 -9.30
N TYR A 454 -23.12 -16.78 -8.82
CA TYR A 454 -22.54 -18.12 -8.73
C TYR A 454 -23.35 -19.04 -7.79
N GLU A 455 -23.64 -18.60 -6.56
CA GLU A 455 -24.46 -19.38 -5.61
C GLU A 455 -25.81 -19.80 -6.23
N LYS A 456 -26.50 -18.86 -6.89
CA LYS A 456 -27.77 -19.14 -7.57
C LYS A 456 -27.63 -20.15 -8.71
N LYS A 457 -26.52 -20.12 -9.46
CA LYS A 457 -26.26 -21.05 -10.56
C LYS A 457 -25.98 -22.47 -10.03
N GLU A 458 -25.20 -22.59 -8.96
CA GLU A 458 -24.89 -23.89 -8.35
C GLU A 458 -26.11 -24.52 -7.68
N ILE A 459 -26.95 -23.74 -6.99
CA ILE A 459 -28.22 -24.23 -6.44
C ILE A 459 -29.12 -24.78 -7.55
N ARG A 460 -29.21 -24.09 -8.69
CA ARG A 460 -30.01 -24.56 -9.84
C ARG A 460 -29.48 -25.88 -10.42
N LYS A 461 -28.16 -26.07 -10.50
CA LYS A 461 -27.56 -27.32 -10.96
C LYS A 461 -27.79 -28.48 -9.99
N HIS A 462 -27.88 -28.21 -8.69
CA HIS A 462 -28.11 -29.27 -7.69
C HIS A 462 -29.59 -29.69 -7.62
N ASN A 463 -30.50 -28.82 -8.06
CA ASN A 463 -31.94 -29.06 -8.10
C ASN A 463 -32.45 -29.56 -9.47
N SER A 464 -31.57 -29.64 -10.48
CA SER A 464 -31.82 -30.21 -11.81
C SER A 464 -31.15 -31.56 -11.95
#